data_AF-A0A0L0LJC6-F1
#
_entry.id   AF-A0A0L0LJC6-F1
#
_cell.length_a   1.000
_cell.length_b   1.000
_cell.length_c   1.000
_cell.angle_alpha   90.00
_cell.angle_beta   90.00
_cell.angle_gamma   90.00
#
_symmetry.space_group_name_H-M   'P 1'
#
loop_
_entity.id
_entity.type
_entity.pdbx_description
1 polymer ?
#
loop_
_entity_poly.entity_id
_entity_poly.type
_entity_poly.pdbx_seq_one_letter_code
_entity_poly.pdbx_strand_id
1 'polypeptide(L)'
;MKKLPIVASVLLAALIIGGAIAFGGKSTSSNQMVQNVSMEGEKQIIEIDAKGGYSPKLTTAKAGVPTILRLKTNGTYDCSSAVSVPALGFQKTLEATGVTDIEVSSQLAQGTLEGVCAMGMYNFSVKFL
;
A
#
# COMPACT_ATOMS: atom_id res chain seq x y z
N MET A 1 2.56 59.63 -22.68
CA MET A 1 3.55 58.54 -22.43
C MET A 1 3.63 58.18 -20.93
N LYS A 2 2.53 57.76 -20.27
CA LYS A 2 2.52 57.43 -18.81
C LYS A 2 1.71 56.17 -18.44
N LYS A 3 1.15 55.45 -19.41
CA LYS A 3 0.33 54.24 -19.18
C LYS A 3 1.13 52.93 -19.24
N LEU A 4 2.39 52.98 -19.70
CA LEU A 4 3.27 51.83 -19.88
C LEU A 4 3.66 51.09 -18.56
N PRO A 5 3.89 51.76 -17.40
CA PRO A 5 4.26 51.04 -16.18
C PRO A 5 3.07 50.33 -15.49
N ILE A 6 1.84 50.82 -15.71
CA ILE A 6 0.63 50.24 -15.11
C ILE A 6 0.29 48.91 -15.80
N VAL A 7 0.38 48.86 -17.13
CA VAL A 7 0.14 47.64 -17.91
C VAL A 7 1.18 46.55 -17.59
N ALA A 8 2.44 46.94 -17.37
CA ALA A 8 3.50 46.03 -16.97
C ALA A 8 3.27 45.40 -15.58
N SER A 9 2.79 46.17 -14.59
CA SER A 9 2.48 45.64 -13.26
C SER A 9 1.28 44.69 -13.24
N VAL A 10 0.25 44.96 -14.05
CA VAL A 10 -0.95 44.09 -14.12
C VAL A 10 -0.62 42.74 -14.78
N LEU A 11 0.23 42.74 -15.81
CA LEU A 11 0.70 41.51 -16.46
C LEU A 11 1.57 40.65 -15.54
N LEU A 12 2.42 41.28 -14.72
CA LEU A 12 3.29 40.57 -13.79
C LEU A 12 2.49 39.92 -12.63
N ALA A 13 1.47 40.62 -12.12
CA ALA A 13 0.59 40.07 -11.09
C ALA A 13 -0.24 38.87 -11.62
N ALA A 14 -0.74 38.95 -12.86
CA ALA A 14 -1.48 37.85 -13.49
C ALA A 14 -0.61 36.59 -13.69
N LEU A 15 0.68 36.76 -13.98
CA LEU A 15 1.63 35.65 -14.09
C LEU A 15 1.91 34.94 -12.77
N ILE A 16 2.00 35.67 -11.65
CA ILE A 16 2.21 35.07 -10.32
C ILE A 16 0.97 34.29 -9.85
N ILE A 17 -0.23 34.84 -10.08
CA ILE A 17 -1.48 34.18 -9.70
C ILE A 17 -1.72 32.93 -10.58
N GLY A 18 -1.45 33.02 -11.89
CA GLY A 18 -1.52 31.86 -12.80
C GLY A 18 -0.52 30.75 -12.44
N GLY A 19 0.70 31.12 -12.03
CA GLY A 19 1.73 30.17 -11.58
C GLY A 19 1.36 29.43 -10.29
N ALA A 20 0.70 30.11 -9.35
CA ALA A 20 0.28 29.50 -8.08
C ALA A 20 -0.83 28.44 -8.26
N ILE A 21 -1.74 28.63 -9.23
CA ILE A 21 -2.82 27.67 -9.51
C ILE A 21 -2.28 26.45 -10.28
N ALA A 22 -1.25 26.63 -11.11
CA ALA A 22 -0.58 25.53 -11.82
C ALA A 22 0.27 24.64 -10.90
N PHE A 23 0.82 25.19 -9.81
CA PHE A 23 1.62 24.43 -8.83
C PHE A 23 0.83 23.89 -7.62
N GLY A 24 -0.41 24.36 -7.41
CA GLY A 24 -1.32 23.85 -6.38
C GLY A 24 -2.01 22.53 -6.74
N GLY A 25 -1.51 21.82 -7.76
CA GLY A 25 -2.01 20.54 -8.25
C GLY A 25 -1.95 19.46 -7.17
N LYS A 26 -3.00 19.41 -6.36
CA LYS A 26 -3.62 18.25 -5.72
C LYS A 26 -2.72 17.03 -5.76
N SER A 27 -2.07 16.71 -4.64
CA SER A 27 -1.46 15.41 -4.38
C SER A 27 -2.51 14.36 -4.69
N THR A 28 -2.45 13.88 -5.93
CA THR A 28 -3.20 12.74 -6.39
C THR A 28 -2.62 11.63 -5.55
N SER A 29 -3.34 11.22 -4.49
CA SER A 29 -3.18 9.90 -3.90
C SER A 29 -3.29 8.94 -5.05
N SER A 30 -2.15 8.70 -5.65
CA SER A 30 -2.01 7.81 -6.75
C SER A 30 -2.39 6.47 -6.14
N ASN A 31 -3.57 6.00 -6.50
CA ASN A 31 -3.98 4.62 -6.32
C ASN A 31 -3.07 3.80 -7.24
N GLN A 32 -1.76 3.83 -6.95
CA GLN A 32 -0.77 2.98 -7.54
C GLN A 32 -1.21 1.60 -7.11
N MET A 33 -1.77 0.87 -8.07
CA MET A 33 -1.87 -0.56 -7.99
C MET A 33 -0.44 -1.06 -7.84
N VAL A 34 0.02 -1.17 -6.59
CA VAL A 34 1.33 -1.72 -6.28
C VAL A 34 1.28 -3.15 -6.79
N GLN A 35 2.11 -3.47 -7.79
CA GLN A 35 2.21 -4.82 -8.31
C GLN A 35 3.02 -5.66 -7.33
N ASN A 36 2.41 -6.01 -6.20
CA ASN A 36 2.97 -6.93 -5.21
C ASN A 36 2.40 -8.35 -5.33
N VAL A 37 1.66 -8.62 -6.42
CA VAL A 37 1.06 -9.91 -6.72
C VAL A 37 1.72 -10.49 -7.95
N SER A 38 2.24 -11.71 -7.82
CA SER A 38 2.83 -12.48 -8.92
C SER A 38 2.17 -13.87 -8.99
N MET A 39 2.34 -14.55 -10.13
CA MET A 39 1.92 -15.94 -10.29
C MET A 39 3.18 -16.80 -10.39
N GLU A 40 3.31 -17.76 -9.49
CA GLU A 40 4.37 -18.77 -9.52
C GLU A 40 3.71 -20.14 -9.75
N GLY A 41 3.65 -20.55 -11.02
CA GLY A 41 2.93 -21.76 -11.44
C GLY A 41 1.42 -21.64 -11.22
N GLU A 42 0.86 -22.53 -10.41
CA GLU A 42 -0.57 -22.57 -10.07
C GLU A 42 -0.91 -21.76 -8.80
N LYS A 43 0.12 -21.25 -8.09
CA LYS A 43 -0.06 -20.45 -6.88
C LYS A 43 0.15 -18.97 -7.17
N GLN A 44 -0.68 -18.14 -6.54
CA GLN A 44 -0.52 -16.69 -6.55
C GLN A 44 0.32 -16.28 -5.34
N ILE A 45 1.34 -15.45 -5.52
CA ILE A 45 2.19 -14.96 -4.43
C ILE A 45 1.85 -13.49 -4.20
N ILE A 46 1.57 -13.14 -2.94
CA ILE A 46 1.30 -11.78 -2.50
C ILE A 46 2.39 -11.38 -1.53
N GLU A 47 3.21 -10.40 -1.89
CA GLU A 47 4.31 -9.94 -1.06
C GLU A 47 3.90 -8.71 -0.24
N ILE A 48 4.12 -8.75 1.08
CA ILE A 48 3.88 -7.61 1.97
C ILE A 48 5.10 -7.44 2.87
N ASP A 49 5.67 -6.24 2.86
CA ASP A 49 6.73 -5.84 3.76
C ASP A 49 6.16 -5.44 5.12
N ALA A 50 6.69 -6.03 6.18
CA ALA A 50 6.43 -5.70 7.58
C ALA A 50 7.63 -4.94 8.14
N LYS A 51 7.52 -3.61 8.24
CA LYS A 51 8.55 -2.72 8.81
C LYS A 51 7.94 -1.39 9.19
N GLY A 52 7.70 -1.16 10.49
CA GLY A 52 6.99 0.03 10.96
C GLY A 52 5.53 0.08 10.47
N GLY A 53 4.94 -1.08 10.18
CA GLY A 53 3.64 -1.22 9.52
C GLY A 53 3.72 -2.22 8.37
N TYR A 54 2.61 -2.33 7.61
CA TYR A 54 2.51 -3.22 6.47
C TYR A 54 2.44 -2.44 5.16
N SER A 55 3.22 -2.87 4.17
CA SER A 55 3.25 -2.26 2.85
C SER A 55 3.29 -3.32 1.76
N PRO A 56 2.43 -3.23 0.74
CA PRO A 56 1.32 -2.29 0.62
C PRO A 56 0.19 -2.57 1.63
N LYS A 57 -0.57 -1.54 2.00
CA LYS A 57 -1.73 -1.66 2.90
C LYS A 57 -2.95 -2.28 2.21
N LEU A 58 -3.07 -2.09 0.91
CA LEU A 58 -4.15 -2.63 0.11
C LEU A 58 -3.56 -3.36 -1.08
N THR A 59 -3.93 -4.62 -1.24
CA THR A 59 -3.58 -5.44 -2.39
C THR A 59 -4.83 -5.98 -3.03
N THR A 60 -4.84 -6.05 -4.36
CA THR A 60 -5.89 -6.72 -5.11
C THR A 60 -5.31 -7.96 -5.77
N ALA A 61 -5.96 -9.11 -5.61
CA ALA A 61 -5.49 -10.39 -6.09
C ALA A 61 -6.65 -11.21 -6.67
N LYS A 62 -6.36 -12.30 -7.40
CA LYS A 62 -7.41 -13.14 -8.03
C LYS A 62 -8.09 -14.04 -7.01
N ALA A 63 -9.42 -14.05 -7.02
CA ALA A 63 -10.22 -14.95 -6.21
C ALA A 63 -10.19 -16.40 -6.71
N GLY A 64 -10.34 -17.36 -5.79
CA GLY A 64 -10.42 -18.78 -6.11
C GLY A 64 -9.10 -19.44 -6.49
N VAL A 65 -7.97 -18.72 -6.42
CA VAL A 65 -6.63 -19.23 -6.71
C VAL A 65 -5.88 -19.50 -5.39
N PRO A 66 -5.24 -20.68 -5.21
CA PRO A 66 -4.38 -20.93 -4.07
C PRO A 66 -3.33 -19.83 -3.96
N THR A 67 -3.27 -19.15 -2.81
CA THR A 67 -2.46 -17.95 -2.64
C THR A 67 -1.46 -18.15 -1.51
N ILE A 68 -0.22 -17.71 -1.71
CA ILE A 68 0.79 -17.59 -0.67
C ILE A 68 0.90 -16.12 -0.30
N LEU A 69 0.56 -15.81 0.94
CA LEU A 69 0.82 -14.51 1.52
C LEU A 69 2.22 -14.50 2.12
N ARG A 70 3.14 -13.81 1.45
CA ARG A 70 4.55 -13.73 1.78
C ARG A 70 4.85 -12.45 2.54
N LEU A 71 5.09 -12.58 3.85
CA LEU A 71 5.48 -11.47 4.70
C LEU A 71 7.01 -11.36 4.75
N LYS A 72 7.53 -10.20 4.38
CA LYS A 72 8.96 -9.89 4.40
C LYS A 72 9.29 -8.99 5.56
N THR A 73 10.29 -9.36 6.36
CA THR A 73 10.80 -8.54 7.46
C THR A 73 12.26 -8.19 7.19
N ASN A 74 12.66 -6.95 7.49
CA ASN A 74 14.05 -6.51 7.37
C ASN A 74 14.41 -5.50 8.47
N GLY A 75 14.97 -6.04 9.57
CA GLY A 75 15.28 -5.28 10.78
C GLY A 75 14.02 -4.81 11.51
N THR A 76 13.04 -5.69 11.62
CA THR A 76 11.70 -5.39 12.14
C THR A 76 11.63 -5.71 13.62
N TYR A 77 11.57 -4.66 14.44
CA TYR A 77 11.51 -4.77 15.90
C TYR A 77 10.30 -4.04 16.51
N ASP A 78 9.40 -3.57 15.66
CA ASP A 78 8.15 -2.94 16.07
C ASP A 78 6.99 -3.96 16.10
N CYS A 79 5.78 -3.50 16.41
CA CYS A 79 4.61 -4.37 16.51
C CYS A 79 4.27 -5.15 15.23
N SER A 80 4.72 -4.70 14.04
CA SER A 80 4.56 -5.42 12.77
C SER A 80 5.32 -6.74 12.70
N SER A 81 6.29 -6.97 13.61
CA SER A 81 6.96 -8.27 13.81
C SER A 81 6.02 -9.36 14.33
N ALA A 82 4.80 -9.05 14.76
CA ALA A 82 3.80 -10.03 15.13
C ALA A 82 2.52 -9.77 14.35
N VAL A 83 2.08 -10.77 13.59
CA VAL A 83 0.93 -10.67 12.68
C VAL A 83 -0.17 -11.62 13.11
N SER A 84 -1.40 -11.16 12.98
CA SER A 84 -2.62 -11.95 13.16
C SER A 84 -3.49 -11.80 11.93
N VAL A 85 -3.92 -12.92 11.34
CA VAL A 85 -4.84 -13.00 10.20
C VAL A 85 -6.04 -13.86 10.64
N PRO A 86 -7.08 -13.25 11.24
CA PRO A 86 -8.16 -13.98 11.90
C PRO A 86 -8.92 -14.95 10.98
N ALA A 87 -9.15 -14.57 9.72
CA ALA A 87 -9.87 -15.42 8.75
C ALA A 87 -9.13 -16.74 8.43
N LEU A 88 -7.82 -16.80 8.69
CA LEU A 88 -7.01 -18.02 8.54
C LEU A 88 -6.75 -18.72 9.88
N GLY A 89 -7.18 -18.13 11.00
CA GLY A 89 -6.77 -18.55 12.34
C GLY A 89 -5.25 -18.47 12.55
N PHE A 90 -4.55 -17.64 11.77
CA PHE A 90 -3.10 -17.55 11.78
C PHE A 90 -2.65 -16.43 12.71
N GLN A 91 -1.80 -16.75 13.69
CA GLN A 91 -1.15 -15.76 14.53
C GLN A 91 0.29 -16.22 14.80
N LYS A 92 1.26 -15.38 14.45
CA LYS A 92 2.68 -15.74 14.61
C LYS A 92 3.56 -14.51 14.78
N THR A 93 4.62 -14.67 15.55
CA THR A 93 5.75 -13.73 15.59
C THR A 93 6.73 -14.07 14.47
N LEU A 94 7.00 -13.08 13.63
CA LEU A 94 7.95 -13.10 12.53
C LEU A 94 9.38 -12.91 13.06
N GLU A 95 10.35 -13.48 12.37
CA GLU A 95 11.76 -13.19 12.60
C GLU A 95 12.08 -11.72 12.29
N ALA A 96 13.10 -11.15 12.95
CA ALA A 96 13.47 -9.74 12.74
C ALA A 96 13.85 -9.43 11.28
N THR A 97 14.48 -10.39 10.60
CA THR A 97 14.78 -10.34 9.17
C THR A 97 14.54 -11.71 8.56
N GLY A 98 13.68 -11.78 7.54
CA GLY A 98 13.36 -13.03 6.88
C GLY A 98 12.10 -12.95 6.03
N VAL A 99 11.62 -14.13 5.65
CA VAL A 99 10.41 -14.29 4.86
C VAL A 99 9.53 -15.33 5.54
N THR A 100 8.26 -15.02 5.73
CA THR A 100 7.26 -15.95 6.28
C THR A 100 6.15 -16.10 5.28
N ASP A 101 5.98 -17.32 4.78
CA ASP A 101 4.93 -17.67 3.85
C ASP A 101 3.73 -18.25 4.61
N ILE A 102 2.54 -17.72 4.30
CA ILE A 102 1.25 -18.15 4.86
C ILE A 102 0.42 -18.69 3.70
N GLU A 103 0.02 -19.95 3.78
CA GLU A 103 -0.82 -20.55 2.75
C GLU A 103 -2.28 -20.14 2.94
N VAL A 104 -2.88 -19.65 1.86
CA VAL A 104 -4.30 -19.33 1.75
C VAL A 104 -4.91 -20.28 0.73
N SER A 105 -5.82 -21.14 1.18
CA SER A 105 -6.52 -22.05 0.29
C SER A 105 -7.37 -21.27 -0.72
N SER A 106 -7.63 -21.86 -1.88
CA SER A 106 -8.52 -21.25 -2.91
C SER A 106 -9.91 -20.93 -2.37
N GLN A 107 -10.39 -21.70 -1.39
CA GLN A 107 -11.68 -21.47 -0.72
C GLN A 107 -11.68 -20.19 0.12
N LEU A 108 -10.56 -19.88 0.79
CA LEU A 108 -10.38 -18.70 1.64
C LEU A 108 -9.90 -17.48 0.85
N ALA A 109 -9.32 -17.68 -0.34
CA ALA A 109 -8.94 -16.63 -1.28
C ALA A 109 -10.17 -16.01 -1.98
N GLN A 110 -11.13 -15.53 -1.20
CA GLN A 110 -12.36 -14.90 -1.66
C GLN A 110 -12.71 -13.72 -0.74
N GLY A 111 -13.34 -12.68 -1.29
CA GLY A 111 -13.73 -11.51 -0.50
C GLY A 111 -12.53 -10.66 -0.06
N THR A 112 -12.51 -10.24 1.21
CA THR A 112 -11.41 -9.43 1.76
C THR A 112 -10.75 -10.17 2.92
N LEU A 113 -9.44 -10.38 2.79
CA LEU A 113 -8.58 -10.94 3.83
C LEU A 113 -7.83 -9.80 4.52
N GLU A 114 -7.91 -9.74 5.84
CA GLU A 114 -7.25 -8.69 6.60
C GLU A 114 -6.28 -9.28 7.61
N GLY A 115 -5.12 -8.64 7.72
CA GLY A 115 -4.13 -8.92 8.75
C GLY A 115 -3.84 -7.68 9.57
N VAL A 116 -3.49 -7.90 10.83
CA VAL A 116 -3.23 -6.83 11.80
C VAL A 116 -2.02 -7.16 12.66
N CYS A 117 -1.30 -6.14 13.09
CA CYS A 117 -0.19 -6.30 14.03
C CYS A 117 -0.70 -6.68 15.43
N ALA A 118 0.18 -7.18 16.29
CA ALA A 118 -0.19 -7.60 17.66
C ALA A 118 -0.88 -6.50 18.49
N MET A 119 -0.61 -5.22 18.20
CA MET A 119 -1.22 -4.08 18.90
C MET A 119 -2.54 -3.60 18.27
N GLY A 120 -2.96 -4.15 17.13
CA GLY A 120 -4.18 -3.71 16.44
C GLY A 120 -4.03 -2.42 15.61
N MET A 121 -2.85 -1.80 15.58
CA MET A 121 -2.65 -0.45 15.02
C MET A 121 -2.36 -0.44 13.52
N TYR A 122 -1.50 -1.36 13.06
CA TYR A 122 -1.17 -1.49 11.64
C TYR A 122 -1.91 -2.67 11.04
N ASN A 123 -2.51 -2.45 9.88
CA ASN A 123 -3.24 -3.46 9.14
C ASN A 123 -2.88 -3.46 7.66
N PHE A 124 -3.16 -4.59 7.01
CA PHE A 124 -3.21 -4.72 5.57
C PHE A 124 -4.48 -5.46 5.18
N SER A 125 -5.00 -5.15 3.99
CA SER A 125 -6.18 -5.78 3.41
C SER A 125 -5.85 -6.29 2.01
N VAL A 126 -6.18 -7.55 1.74
CA VAL A 126 -6.08 -8.19 0.43
C VAL A 126 -7.50 -8.42 -0.07
N LYS A 127 -7.87 -7.77 -1.17
CA LYS A 127 -9.14 -7.95 -1.86
C LYS A 127 -8.99 -8.98 -2.97
N PHE A 128 -9.68 -10.10 -2.84
CA PHE A 128 -9.78 -11.12 -3.86
C PHE A 128 -10.96 -10.82 -4.79
N LEU A 129 -10.67 -10.63 -6.08
CA LEU A 129 -11.63 -10.31 -7.15
C LEU A 129 -11.68 -11.39 -8.23
#